data_AF-A0AAX0W1Y8-F1
#
_entry.id   AF-A0AAX0W1Y8-F1
#
_cell.length_a   1.000
_cell.length_b   1.000
_cell.length_c   1.000
_cell.angle_alpha   90.00
_cell.angle_beta   90.00
_cell.angle_gamma   90.00
#
_symmetry.space_group_name_H-M   'P 1'
#
loop_
_entity.id
_entity.type
_entity.pdbx_description
1 polymer ?
#
loop_
_entity_poly.entity_id
_entity_poly.type
_entity_poly.pdbx_seq_one_letter_code
_entity_poly.pdbx_strand_id
1 'polypeptide(L)'
;MTLEKDYGTEIGYKLTRDRELIALPGRGIDAIGIEKSNKLVVVLTEVKFSDENSAPKPPAVVDKKKDGMRNQHRAHLKEREETTNKLFECARKTKDEELRNQYLAAAFYLEEERWDLMEVVSCCVLVRPKERHSEGDFGSFYQSPTDFTPANVRFIVIALPDNIDNIMESWSDKVEEMRASL
;
A
#
# COMPACT_ATOMS: atom_id res chain seq x y z
N MET A 1 -2.11 -2.39 -15.03
CA MET A 1 -2.64 -3.00 -13.81
C MET A 1 -2.78 -1.90 -12.77
N THR A 2 -3.98 -1.67 -12.25
CA THR A 2 -4.22 -0.73 -11.15
C THR A 2 -5.24 -1.34 -10.20
N LEU A 3 -5.16 -0.98 -8.91
CA LEU A 3 -6.08 -1.53 -7.90
C LEU A 3 -7.54 -1.21 -8.24
N GLU A 4 -7.78 0.01 -8.73
CA GLU A 4 -9.12 0.47 -9.12
C GLU A 4 -9.70 -0.34 -10.29
N LYS A 5 -8.89 -0.70 -11.28
CA LYS A 5 -9.36 -1.41 -12.47
C LYS A 5 -9.50 -2.91 -12.24
N ASP A 6 -8.52 -3.51 -11.58
CA ASP A 6 -8.39 -4.97 -11.52
C ASP A 6 -9.11 -5.55 -10.30
N TYR A 7 -9.34 -4.75 -9.26
CA TYR A 7 -10.01 -5.16 -8.02
C TYR A 7 -11.20 -4.27 -7.64
N GLY A 8 -11.50 -3.22 -8.42
CA GLY A 8 -12.57 -2.29 -8.07
C GLY A 8 -12.28 -1.48 -6.80
N THR A 9 -11.00 -1.35 -6.41
CA THR A 9 -10.62 -0.62 -5.20
C THR A 9 -10.92 0.87 -5.36
N GLU A 10 -11.76 1.42 -4.49
CA GLU A 10 -12.09 2.84 -4.44
C GLU A 10 -11.15 3.55 -3.46
N ILE A 11 -10.37 4.53 -3.92
CA ILE A 11 -9.42 5.30 -3.10
C ILE A 11 -9.93 6.74 -2.99
N GLY A 12 -10.51 7.09 -1.84
CA GLY A 12 -11.04 8.43 -1.61
C GLY A 12 -9.96 9.47 -1.33
N TYR A 13 -8.81 9.03 -0.80
CA TYR A 13 -7.67 9.89 -0.51
C TYR A 13 -6.32 9.15 -0.61
N LYS A 14 -5.33 9.76 -1.28
CA LYS A 14 -3.97 9.24 -1.37
C LYS A 14 -3.12 9.81 -0.24
N LEU A 15 -2.80 8.99 0.76
CA LEU A 15 -2.00 9.39 1.93
C LEU A 15 -0.59 9.85 1.52
N THR A 16 -0.05 9.35 0.41
CA THR A 16 1.22 9.83 -0.14
C THR A 16 1.25 11.33 -0.42
N ARG A 17 0.09 11.97 -0.62
CA ARG A 17 0.01 13.42 -0.89
C ARG A 17 0.41 14.29 0.31
N ASP A 18 0.27 13.79 1.54
CA ASP A 18 0.66 14.51 2.77
C ASP A 18 2.04 14.11 3.28
N ARG A 19 2.79 13.27 2.54
CA ARG A 19 4.14 12.80 2.93
C ARG A 19 5.18 13.91 3.10
N GLU A 20 4.87 15.16 2.75
CA GLU A 20 5.82 16.28 2.77
C GLU A 20 5.95 17.02 4.11
N LEU A 21 5.22 16.62 5.16
CA LEU A 21 5.49 17.14 6.50
C LEU A 21 6.58 16.32 7.19
N ILE A 22 7.83 16.81 7.09
CA ILE A 22 9.08 16.29 7.70
C ILE A 22 8.91 15.86 9.18
N ALA A 23 7.94 16.43 9.90
CA ALA A 23 7.70 16.21 11.32
C ALA A 23 6.90 14.94 11.66
N LEU A 24 6.23 14.30 10.70
CA LEU A 24 5.35 13.15 10.94
C LEU A 24 5.63 12.02 9.93
N PRO A 25 6.71 11.24 10.09
CA PRO A 25 6.95 10.08 9.26
C PRO A 25 5.98 8.95 9.64
N GLY A 26 4.71 9.07 9.25
CA GLY A 26 3.77 7.95 9.20
C GLY A 26 4.20 7.01 8.08
N ARG A 27 5.22 6.18 8.33
CA ARG A 27 5.76 5.23 7.36
C ARG A 27 4.78 4.07 7.13
N GLY A 28 4.94 3.35 6.02
CA GLY A 28 4.24 2.10 5.73
C GLY A 28 3.13 2.23 4.69
N ILE A 29 1.95 2.72 5.07
CA ILE A 29 0.77 2.71 4.19
C ILE A 29 0.66 3.98 3.34
N ASP A 30 0.68 3.78 2.03
CA ASP A 30 0.70 4.82 0.99
C ASP A 30 -0.69 5.19 0.50
N ALA A 31 -1.59 4.22 0.50
CA ALA A 31 -2.99 4.40 0.16
C ALA A 31 -3.86 3.43 0.94
N ILE A 32 -5.08 3.86 1.28
CA ILE A 32 -6.11 2.98 1.82
C ILE A 32 -7.28 3.00 0.86
N GLY A 33 -7.69 1.83 0.40
CA GLY A 33 -8.83 1.65 -0.49
C GLY A 33 -9.97 0.88 0.17
N ILE A 34 -11.16 1.02 -0.40
CA ILE A 34 -12.34 0.21 -0.07
C ILE A 34 -12.73 -0.62 -1.28
N GLU A 35 -13.04 -1.90 -1.09
CA GLU A 35 -13.65 -2.74 -2.13
C GLU A 35 -15.06 -3.14 -1.70
N LYS A 36 -16.00 -3.08 -2.65
CA LYS A 36 -17.38 -3.53 -2.45
C LYS A 36 -17.45 -5.05 -2.59
N SER A 37 -17.84 -5.72 -1.51
CA SER A 37 -18.09 -7.16 -1.45
C SER A 37 -19.27 -7.43 -0.52
N ASN A 38 -19.52 -8.69 -0.17
CA ASN A 38 -20.48 -9.08 0.87
C ASN A 38 -20.10 -8.51 2.26
N LYS A 39 -18.81 -8.21 2.44
CA LYS A 39 -18.24 -7.50 3.59
C LYS A 39 -17.56 -6.23 3.12
N LEU A 40 -17.34 -5.31 4.04
CA LEU A 40 -16.51 -4.14 3.79
C LEU A 40 -15.03 -4.56 3.71
N VAL A 41 -14.38 -4.39 2.56
CA VAL A 41 -12.98 -4.78 2.41
C VAL A 41 -12.11 -3.54 2.47
N VAL A 42 -11.18 -3.51 3.43
CA VAL A 42 -10.20 -2.42 3.60
C VAL A 42 -8.86 -2.86 3.03
N VAL A 43 -8.36 -2.14 2.03
CA VAL A 43 -7.10 -2.43 1.36
C VAL A 43 -6.02 -1.47 1.84
N LEU A 44 -5.14 -1.94 2.71
CA LEU A 44 -3.97 -1.19 3.16
C LEU A 44 -2.85 -1.41 2.13
N THR A 45 -2.42 -0.35 1.44
CA THR A 45 -1.44 -0.47 0.35
C THR A 45 -0.11 0.17 0.72
N GLU A 46 0.98 -0.58 0.60
CA GLU A 46 2.36 -0.05 0.64
C GLU A 46 3.07 -0.29 -0.70
N VAL A 47 3.74 0.74 -1.21
CA VAL A 47 4.52 0.68 -2.45
C VAL A 47 6.01 0.86 -2.14
N LYS A 48 6.84 -0.05 -2.65
CA LYS A 48 8.31 0.08 -2.60
C LYS A 48 8.92 -0.12 -3.96
N PHE A 49 9.99 0.62 -4.20
CA PHE A 49 10.84 0.50 -5.38
C PHE A 49 12.12 -0.22 -4.99
N SER A 50 12.60 -1.16 -5.82
CA SER A 50 13.87 -1.84 -5.57
C SER A 50 14.56 -2.33 -6.83
N ASP A 51 15.78 -1.85 -7.04
CA ASP A 51 16.75 -2.37 -8.03
C ASP A 51 17.80 -3.31 -7.38
N GLU A 52 17.54 -3.84 -6.17
CA GLU A 52 18.49 -4.70 -5.48
C GLU A 52 18.70 -6.03 -6.24
N ASN A 53 19.92 -6.39 -6.62
CA ASN A 53 20.17 -7.70 -7.20
C ASN A 53 20.16 -8.80 -6.11
N SER A 54 18.96 -9.20 -5.68
CA SER A 54 18.75 -10.07 -4.51
C SER A 54 18.37 -11.51 -4.87
N ALA A 55 18.08 -11.80 -6.14
CA ALA A 55 17.60 -13.12 -6.57
C ALA A 55 18.59 -14.23 -6.15
N PRO A 56 18.09 -15.37 -5.62
CA PRO A 56 16.69 -15.78 -5.53
C PRO A 56 15.96 -15.33 -4.23
N LYS A 57 16.53 -14.40 -3.45
CA LYS A 57 15.94 -13.91 -2.19
C LYS A 57 15.12 -12.63 -2.43
N PRO A 58 14.12 -12.34 -1.58
CA PRO A 58 13.40 -11.08 -1.66
C PRO A 58 14.34 -9.90 -1.36
N PRO A 59 14.09 -8.72 -1.95
CA PRO A 59 14.77 -7.48 -1.59
C PRO A 59 14.68 -7.16 -0.11
N ALA A 60 15.64 -6.39 0.39
CA ALA A 60 15.66 -5.99 1.78
C ALA A 60 14.41 -5.19 2.20
N VAL A 61 13.81 -4.44 1.26
CA VAL A 61 12.58 -3.65 1.48
C VAL A 61 11.32 -4.50 1.69
N VAL A 62 11.35 -5.79 1.33
CA VAL A 62 10.22 -6.70 1.54
C VAL A 62 10.28 -7.27 2.97
N ASP A 63 11.39 -7.93 3.33
CA ASP A 63 11.46 -8.76 4.54
C ASP A 63 12.55 -8.38 5.57
N LYS A 64 13.65 -7.77 5.13
CA LYS A 64 14.86 -7.66 5.98
C LYS A 64 14.93 -6.36 6.77
N LYS A 65 14.45 -5.26 6.19
CA LYS A 65 14.53 -3.94 6.82
C LYS A 65 13.49 -3.81 7.94
N LYS A 66 13.86 -3.06 8.99
CA LYS A 66 12.94 -2.72 10.08
C LYS A 66 11.71 -1.97 9.56
N ASP A 67 11.89 -1.13 8.55
CA ASP A 67 10.84 -0.40 7.82
C ASP A 67 10.47 -1.06 6.48
N GLY A 68 10.73 -2.37 6.36
CA GLY A 68 10.29 -3.18 5.23
C GLY A 68 8.80 -3.51 5.31
N MET A 69 8.23 -3.85 4.15
CA MET A 69 6.79 -4.07 3.97
C MET A 69 6.20 -5.06 4.99
N ARG A 70 6.88 -6.18 5.23
CA ARG A 70 6.42 -7.19 6.21
C ARG A 70 6.19 -6.57 7.59
N ASN A 71 7.17 -5.81 8.08
CA ASN A 71 7.13 -5.26 9.43
C ASN A 71 6.11 -4.13 9.54
N GLN A 72 5.97 -3.31 8.50
CA GLN A 72 4.98 -2.22 8.43
C GLN A 72 3.55 -2.77 8.45
N HIS A 73 3.23 -3.74 7.58
CA HIS A 73 1.90 -4.35 7.58
C HIS A 73 1.57 -5.05 8.90
N ARG A 74 2.51 -5.79 9.48
CA ARG A 74 2.30 -6.41 10.80
C ARG A 74 2.11 -5.38 11.92
N ALA A 75 2.84 -4.28 11.88
CA ALA A 75 2.65 -3.18 12.82
C ALA A 75 1.25 -2.60 12.68
N HIS A 76 0.79 -2.30 11.46
CA HIS A 76 -0.55 -1.75 11.22
C HIS A 76 -1.71 -2.66 11.63
N LEU A 77 -1.53 -3.98 11.57
CA LEU A 77 -2.53 -4.94 12.03
C LEU A 77 -2.55 -5.08 13.55
N LYS A 78 -1.39 -4.89 14.21
CA LYS A 78 -1.24 -4.96 15.66
C LYS A 78 -1.63 -3.65 16.35
N GLU A 79 -1.16 -2.54 15.81
CA GLU A 79 -1.34 -1.16 16.30
C GLU A 79 -2.55 -0.54 15.60
N ARG A 80 -3.74 -1.08 15.91
CA ARG A 80 -4.98 -0.73 15.20
C ARG A 80 -5.34 0.73 15.33
N GLU A 81 -5.01 1.38 16.44
CA GLU A 81 -5.24 2.81 16.66
C GLU A 81 -4.62 3.67 15.54
N GLU A 82 -3.39 3.37 15.12
CA GLU A 82 -2.74 4.12 14.03
C GLU A 82 -3.50 3.92 12.72
N THR A 83 -3.89 2.69 12.42
CA THR A 83 -4.63 2.35 11.20
C THR A 83 -6.03 2.97 11.20
N THR A 84 -6.72 2.96 12.34
CA THR A 84 -8.01 3.64 12.57
C THR A 84 -7.88 5.15 12.36
N ASN A 85 -6.82 5.79 12.85
CA ASN A 85 -6.56 7.20 12.61
C ASN A 85 -6.34 7.50 11.11
N LYS A 86 -5.63 6.63 10.38
CA LYS A 86 -5.46 6.76 8.92
C LYS A 86 -6.81 6.62 8.19
N LEU A 87 -7.70 5.74 8.65
CA LEU A 87 -9.06 5.59 8.11
C LEU A 87 -9.91 6.85 8.36
N PHE A 88 -9.85 7.43 9.57
CA PHE A 88 -10.53 8.69 9.86
C PHE A 88 -10.01 9.85 9.00
N GLU A 89 -8.69 9.93 8.78
CA GLU A 89 -8.12 10.92 7.88
C GLU A 89 -8.57 10.73 6.42
N CYS A 90 -8.66 9.48 5.96
CA CYS A 90 -9.24 9.18 4.64
C CYS A 90 -10.70 9.64 4.57
N ALA A 91 -11.52 9.32 5.57
CA ALA A 91 -12.91 9.76 5.65
C ALA A 91 -13.03 11.28 5.59
N ARG A 92 -12.25 12.00 6.41
CA ARG A 92 -12.25 13.46 6.51
C ARG A 92 -11.93 14.15 5.19
N LYS A 93 -11.06 13.55 4.37
CA LYS A 93 -10.60 14.12 3.10
C LYS A 93 -11.37 13.62 1.87
N THR A 94 -12.18 12.57 2.03
CA THR A 94 -12.98 11.99 0.95
C THR A 94 -14.23 12.85 0.68
N LYS A 95 -14.39 13.27 -0.58
CA LYS A 95 -15.54 14.08 -1.01
C LYS A 95 -16.80 13.25 -1.20
N ASP A 96 -16.66 12.04 -1.74
CA ASP A 96 -17.75 11.10 -1.94
C ASP A 96 -18.33 10.67 -0.58
N GLU A 97 -19.63 10.84 -0.40
CA GLU A 97 -20.29 10.61 0.88
C GLU A 97 -20.39 9.12 1.24
N GLU A 98 -20.66 8.27 0.26
CA GLU A 98 -20.77 6.84 0.49
C GLU A 98 -19.41 6.26 0.87
N LEU A 99 -18.37 6.60 0.12
CA LEU A 99 -17.00 6.16 0.40
C LEU A 99 -16.47 6.72 1.73
N ARG A 100 -16.84 7.96 2.07
CA ARG A 100 -16.54 8.53 3.40
C ARG A 100 -17.20 7.72 4.51
N ASN A 101 -18.48 7.37 4.39
CA ASN A 101 -19.20 6.57 5.37
C ASN A 101 -18.59 5.17 5.50
N GLN A 102 -18.13 4.58 4.40
CA GLN A 102 -17.41 3.31 4.40
C GLN A 102 -16.07 3.39 5.14
N TYR A 103 -15.28 4.45 4.97
CA TYR A 103 -14.06 4.64 5.77
C TYR A 103 -14.36 4.78 7.27
N LEU A 104 -15.44 5.49 7.64
CA LEU A 104 -15.87 5.59 9.04
C LEU A 104 -16.30 4.22 9.58
N ALA A 105 -17.11 3.47 8.84
CA ALA A 105 -17.53 2.13 9.23
C ALA A 105 -16.32 1.19 9.39
N ALA A 106 -15.36 1.24 8.46
CA ALA A 106 -14.10 0.49 8.55
C ALA A 106 -13.31 0.83 9.82
N ALA A 107 -13.20 2.11 10.17
CA ALA A 107 -12.52 2.55 11.39
C ALA A 107 -13.16 1.92 12.64
N PHE A 108 -14.50 1.97 12.74
CA PHE A 108 -15.24 1.34 13.84
C PHE A 108 -15.11 -0.18 13.85
N TYR A 109 -15.24 -0.84 12.69
CA TYR A 109 -15.13 -2.31 12.61
C TYR A 109 -13.72 -2.80 12.94
N LEU A 110 -12.68 -2.04 12.59
CA LEU A 110 -11.30 -2.35 12.94
C LEU A 110 -11.05 -2.24 14.44
N GLU A 111 -11.56 -1.18 15.07
CA GLU A 111 -11.42 -0.94 16.52
C GLU A 111 -12.15 -2.01 17.34
N GLU A 112 -13.37 -2.38 16.92
CA GLU A 112 -14.22 -3.37 17.59
C GLU A 112 -14.01 -4.81 17.12
N GLU A 113 -12.98 -5.08 16.31
CA GLU A 113 -12.65 -6.41 15.78
C GLU A 113 -13.82 -7.14 15.06
N ARG A 114 -14.67 -6.39 14.34
CA ARG A 114 -15.84 -6.91 13.62
C ARG A 114 -15.48 -7.57 12.29
N TRP A 115 -14.68 -8.64 12.34
CA TRP A 115 -14.24 -9.41 11.17
C TRP A 115 -15.38 -10.17 10.45
N ASP A 116 -16.54 -10.27 11.09
CA ASP A 116 -17.79 -10.73 10.48
C ASP A 116 -18.33 -9.73 9.45
N LEU A 117 -18.07 -8.43 9.64
CA LEU A 117 -18.53 -7.34 8.78
C LEU A 117 -17.44 -6.78 7.86
N MET A 118 -16.17 -7.03 8.21
CA MET A 118 -15.02 -6.44 7.53
C MET A 118 -13.93 -7.46 7.21
N GLU A 119 -13.22 -7.24 6.11
CA GLU A 119 -11.96 -7.90 5.79
C GLU A 119 -10.87 -6.87 5.60
N VAL A 120 -9.63 -7.25 5.94
CA VAL A 120 -8.45 -6.41 5.69
C VAL A 120 -7.59 -7.10 4.66
N VAL A 121 -7.09 -6.33 3.70
CA VAL A 121 -6.10 -6.77 2.72
C VAL A 121 -4.81 -6.00 2.97
N SER A 122 -3.74 -6.72 3.29
CA SER A 122 -2.37 -6.20 3.26
C SER A 122 -1.87 -6.27 1.83
N CYS A 123 -1.94 -5.14 1.12
CA CYS A 123 -1.55 -5.02 -0.27
C CYS A 123 -0.13 -4.45 -0.40
N CYS A 124 0.82 -5.29 -0.82
CA CYS A 124 2.19 -4.87 -1.09
C CYS A 124 2.41 -4.75 -2.59
N VAL A 125 2.88 -3.59 -3.04
CA VAL A 125 3.25 -3.34 -4.43
C VAL A 125 4.75 -3.13 -4.52
N LEU A 126 5.46 -4.10 -5.07
CA LEU A 126 6.89 -4.02 -5.30
C LEU A 126 7.15 -3.64 -6.77
N VAL A 127 7.79 -2.49 -6.98
CA VAL A 127 8.15 -2.00 -8.29
C VAL A 127 9.64 -2.30 -8.55
N ARG A 128 9.94 -2.98 -9.65
CA ARG A 128 11.30 -3.46 -9.97
C ARG A 128 11.58 -3.41 -11.46
N PRO A 129 12.85 -3.30 -11.90
CA PRO A 129 13.21 -3.59 -13.28
C PRO A 129 12.93 -5.05 -13.62
N LYS A 130 12.51 -5.32 -14.86
CA LYS A 130 12.08 -6.64 -15.32
C LYS A 130 13.18 -7.69 -15.16
N GLU A 131 14.44 -7.32 -15.37
CA GLU A 131 15.61 -8.19 -15.22
C GLU A 131 15.96 -8.53 -13.77
N ARG A 132 15.40 -7.81 -12.79
CA ARG A 132 15.60 -8.06 -11.34
C ARG A 132 14.45 -8.82 -10.70
N HIS A 133 13.32 -8.97 -11.41
CA HIS A 133 12.15 -9.67 -10.91
C HIS A 133 12.40 -11.18 -10.82
N SER A 134 11.94 -11.80 -9.74
CA SER A 134 11.92 -13.25 -9.59
C SER A 134 10.77 -13.72 -8.70
N GLU A 135 10.44 -15.01 -8.74
CA GLU A 135 9.49 -15.62 -7.80
C GLU A 135 9.90 -15.48 -6.33
N GLY A 136 11.19 -15.21 -6.06
CA GLY A 136 11.69 -14.94 -4.71
C GLY A 136 11.24 -13.60 -4.12
N ASP A 137 10.67 -12.70 -4.93
CA ASP A 137 10.29 -11.35 -4.52
C ASP A 137 9.21 -11.32 -3.43
N PHE A 138 8.34 -12.33 -3.40
CA PHE A 138 7.23 -12.41 -2.46
C PHE A 138 7.70 -12.65 -1.01
N GLY A 139 8.86 -13.29 -0.82
CA GLY A 139 9.41 -13.52 0.52
C GLY A 139 8.41 -14.13 1.51
N SER A 140 8.35 -13.53 2.71
CA SER A 140 7.48 -13.97 3.80
C SER A 140 5.98 -13.85 3.50
N PHE A 141 5.58 -13.01 2.55
CA PHE A 141 4.18 -12.87 2.14
C PHE A 141 3.64 -14.14 1.47
N TYR A 142 4.53 -14.92 0.83
CA TYR A 142 4.19 -16.24 0.30
C TYR A 142 4.52 -17.36 1.29
N GLN A 143 5.64 -17.27 2.01
CA GLN A 143 6.13 -18.35 2.88
C GLN A 143 5.39 -18.45 4.22
N SER A 144 4.87 -17.33 4.72
CA SER A 144 4.26 -17.21 6.06
C SER A 144 3.05 -16.28 6.05
N PRO A 145 2.03 -16.52 5.20
CA PRO A 145 0.87 -15.63 5.06
C PRO A 145 0.05 -15.48 6.35
N THR A 146 0.10 -16.48 7.25
CA THR A 146 -0.58 -16.43 8.55
C THR A 146 -0.02 -15.37 9.49
N ASP A 147 1.20 -14.86 9.27
CA ASP A 147 1.79 -13.77 10.05
C ASP A 147 1.02 -12.45 9.91
N PHE A 148 0.15 -12.36 8.91
CA PHE A 148 -0.68 -11.20 8.59
C PHE A 148 -2.13 -11.38 9.03
N THR A 149 -2.47 -12.47 9.73
CA THR A 149 -3.83 -12.69 10.26
C THR A 149 -4.23 -11.50 11.17
N PRO A 150 -5.44 -10.93 11.02
CA PRO A 150 -6.59 -11.43 10.24
C PRO A 150 -6.64 -10.99 8.77
N ALA A 151 -5.63 -10.26 8.28
CA ALA A 151 -5.63 -9.78 6.91
C ALA A 151 -5.28 -10.86 5.89
N ASN A 152 -5.91 -10.76 4.73
CA ASN A 152 -5.50 -11.43 3.52
C ASN A 152 -4.28 -10.71 2.92
N VAL A 153 -3.37 -11.46 2.32
CA VAL A 153 -2.18 -10.90 1.66
C VAL A 153 -2.45 -10.75 0.17
N ARG A 154 -2.17 -9.56 -0.38
CA ARG A 154 -2.13 -9.31 -1.82
C ARG A 154 -0.75 -8.75 -2.16
N PHE A 155 0.05 -9.51 -2.89
CA PHE A 155 1.38 -9.07 -3.30
C PHE A 155 1.44 -8.92 -4.80
N ILE A 156 1.83 -7.73 -5.25
CA ILE A 156 1.84 -7.34 -6.65
C ILE A 156 3.26 -6.93 -7.00
N VAL A 157 3.83 -7.51 -8.06
CA VAL A 157 5.09 -7.04 -8.63
C VAL A 157 4.81 -6.29 -9.93
N ILE A 158 5.24 -5.03 -9.99
CA ILE A 158 5.23 -4.23 -11.21
C ILE A 158 6.65 -4.28 -11.79
N ALA A 159 6.81 -5.07 -12.86
CA ALA A 159 8.06 -5.16 -13.61
C ALA A 159 8.13 -4.03 -14.65
N LEU A 160 9.09 -3.13 -14.46
CA LEU A 160 9.39 -2.02 -15.36
C LEU A 160 10.32 -2.46 -16.49
N PRO A 161 10.18 -1.91 -17.71
CA PRO A 161 11.00 -2.30 -18.85
C PRO A 161 12.45 -1.80 -18.78
N ASP A 162 12.75 -0.86 -17.90
CA ASP A 162 14.08 -0.25 -17.73
C ASP A 162 14.39 -0.12 -16.22
N ASN A 163 15.62 0.29 -15.89
CA ASN A 163 16.02 0.53 -14.52
C ASN A 163 15.16 1.64 -13.88
N ILE A 164 15.09 1.64 -12.54
CA ILE A 164 14.24 2.59 -11.81
C ILE A 164 14.76 4.03 -11.98
N ASP A 165 16.07 4.23 -11.99
CA ASP A 165 16.69 5.56 -12.01
C ASP A 165 16.38 6.31 -13.32
N ASN A 166 16.54 5.66 -14.48
CA ASN A 166 16.20 6.22 -15.79
C ASN A 166 14.72 6.60 -15.86
N ILE A 167 13.85 5.78 -15.27
CA ILE A 167 12.42 6.07 -15.23
C ILE A 167 12.17 7.30 -14.36
N MET A 168 12.77 7.38 -13.17
CA MET A 168 12.62 8.54 -12.29
C MET A 168 13.17 9.84 -12.90
N GLU A 169 14.29 9.78 -13.60
CA GLU A 169 14.85 10.90 -14.36
C GLU A 169 13.87 11.37 -15.44
N SER A 170 13.38 10.46 -16.28
CA SER A 170 12.43 10.80 -17.35
C SER A 170 11.11 11.42 -16.86
N TRP A 171 10.68 11.07 -15.64
CA TRP A 171 9.51 11.66 -14.99
C TRP A 171 9.83 13.05 -14.42
N SER A 172 11.02 13.23 -13.85
CA SER A 172 11.46 14.52 -13.32
C SER A 172 11.55 15.55 -14.45
N ASP A 173 12.15 15.19 -15.58
CA ASP A 173 12.27 16.03 -16.76
C ASP A 173 10.89 16.49 -17.27
N LYS A 174 9.92 15.56 -17.36
CA LYS A 174 8.54 15.88 -17.76
C LYS A 174 7.84 16.83 -16.79
N VAL A 175 8.08 16.68 -15.49
CA VAL A 175 7.51 17.58 -14.48
C VAL A 175 8.10 18.99 -14.63
N GLU A 176 9.40 19.10 -14.90
CA GLU A 176 10.04 20.39 -15.17
C GLU A 176 9.53 21.03 -16.46
N GLU A 177 9.40 20.27 -17.55
CA GLU A 177 8.79 20.75 -18.80
C GLU A 177 7.37 21.29 -18.58
N MET A 178 6.54 20.55 -17.84
CA MET A 178 5.18 20.99 -17.51
C MET A 178 5.17 22.29 -16.67
N ARG A 179 6.11 22.44 -15.73
CA ARG A 179 6.24 23.66 -14.92
C ARG A 179 6.73 24.86 -15.73
N ALA A 180 7.62 24.64 -16.69
CA ALA A 180 8.13 25.69 -17.58
C ALA A 180 7.08 26.17 -18.60
N SER A 181 6.05 25.35 -18.85
CA SER A 181 4.94 25.66 -19.76
C SER A 181 3.73 26.37 -19.11
N LEU A 182 3.80 26.67 -17.81
CA LEU A 182 2.79 27.39 -17.02
C LEU A 182 3.23 28.83 -16.72
#